data_AF-A0A3L7A801-F1
#
_entry.id   AF-A0A3L7A801-F1
#
_cell.length_a   1.000
_cell.length_b   1.000
_cell.length_c   1.000
_cell.angle_alpha   90.00
_cell.angle_beta   90.00
_cell.angle_gamma   90.00
#
_symmetry.space_group_name_H-M   'P 1'
#
loop_
_entity.id
_entity.type
_entity.pdbx_description
1 polymer ?
#
loop_
_entity_poly.entity_id
_entity_poly.type
_entity_poly.pdbx_seq_one_letter_code
_entity_poly.pdbx_strand_id
1 'polypeptide(L)'
;MNKLRRFDLAARQKPISDILKLKGPANTFDSLDPGLILALIDWSIMDISAKQPYEKHEKLSAILRDGGSKWKVGIRNGMPGLEVRVPQGVQDAADAIMSSTGSAGTILSEAWHAAYGINPDTEEAYEKAIKAVEEAGAHVVTPNNTRATLGTMVRDMKAQKDWKLDLPTPDADVAVKMAEALWGGQESRHGGNGYRKPSQAEAEAAVMLAVPLVQWLSSGVLARR
;
A
#
# COMPACT_ATOMS: atom_id res chain seq x y z
N MET A 1 -19.13 -15.85 -19.96
CA MET A 1 -17.96 -16.63 -19.47
C MET A 1 -18.15 -16.97 -17.99
N ASN A 2 -17.93 -18.22 -17.56
CA ASN A 2 -18.11 -18.62 -16.14
C ASN A 2 -17.10 -17.88 -15.24
N LYS A 3 -17.48 -17.56 -14.00
CA LYS A 3 -16.67 -16.91 -12.96
C LYS A 3 -15.28 -17.51 -12.80
N LEU A 4 -15.19 -18.85 -12.71
CA LEU A 4 -13.91 -19.56 -12.61
C LEU A 4 -13.00 -19.35 -13.83
N ARG A 5 -13.55 -19.28 -15.05
CA ARG A 5 -12.78 -18.92 -16.25
C ARG A 5 -12.31 -17.46 -16.24
N ARG A 6 -13.05 -16.54 -15.62
CA ARG A 6 -12.61 -15.15 -15.44
C ARG A 6 -11.42 -15.08 -14.48
N PHE A 7 -11.47 -15.83 -13.38
CA PHE A 7 -10.33 -15.99 -12.48
C PHE A 7 -9.13 -16.58 -13.21
N ASP A 8 -9.29 -17.70 -13.93
CA ASP A 8 -8.18 -18.36 -14.64
C ASP A 8 -7.46 -17.41 -15.62
N LEU A 9 -8.23 -16.57 -16.34
CA LEU A 9 -7.66 -15.55 -17.23
C LEU A 9 -6.97 -14.42 -16.47
N ALA A 10 -7.52 -13.99 -15.34
CA ALA A 10 -6.94 -12.93 -14.51
C ALA A 10 -5.66 -13.38 -13.81
N ALA A 11 -5.64 -14.62 -13.30
CA ALA A 11 -4.52 -15.21 -12.60
C ALA A 11 -3.36 -15.59 -13.54
N ARG A 12 -3.62 -15.76 -14.85
CA ARG A 12 -2.64 -16.23 -15.86
C ARG A 12 -1.91 -17.52 -15.44
N GLN A 13 -2.56 -18.35 -14.63
CA GLN A 13 -2.04 -19.63 -14.14
C GLN A 13 -2.76 -20.82 -14.79
N LYS A 14 -2.36 -22.05 -14.43
CA LYS A 14 -3.09 -23.27 -14.85
C LYS A 14 -4.58 -23.13 -14.49
N PRO A 15 -5.52 -23.41 -15.40
CA PRO A 15 -6.94 -23.18 -15.14
C PRO A 15 -7.42 -24.06 -13.97
N ILE A 16 -7.75 -23.45 -12.83
CA ILE A 16 -8.36 -24.16 -11.70
C ILE A 16 -9.67 -24.80 -12.17
N SER A 17 -10.38 -24.14 -13.10
CA SER A 17 -11.61 -24.69 -13.67
C SER A 17 -11.41 -26.01 -14.41
N ASP A 18 -10.22 -26.28 -14.94
CA ASP A 18 -9.93 -27.54 -15.63
C ASP A 18 -9.40 -28.60 -14.66
N ILE A 19 -8.64 -28.20 -13.62
CA ILE A 19 -8.23 -29.10 -12.54
C ILE A 19 -9.45 -29.63 -11.77
N LEU A 20 -10.40 -28.75 -11.41
CA LEU A 20 -11.64 -29.12 -10.72
C LEU A 20 -12.45 -30.14 -11.51
N LYS A 21 -12.58 -29.96 -12.83
CA LYS A 21 -13.29 -30.89 -13.70
C LYS A 21 -12.60 -32.25 -13.80
N LEU A 22 -11.27 -32.26 -13.86
CA LEU A 22 -10.49 -33.47 -14.08
C LEU A 22 -10.32 -34.30 -12.81
N LYS A 23 -10.18 -33.66 -11.64
CA LYS A 23 -9.78 -34.33 -10.39
C LYS A 23 -10.85 -34.35 -9.30
N GLY A 24 -11.90 -33.54 -9.42
CA GLY A 24 -12.88 -33.34 -8.36
C GLY A 24 -12.37 -32.46 -7.20
N PRO A 25 -13.24 -32.01 -6.28
CA PRO A 25 -12.92 -30.97 -5.30
C PRO A 25 -11.85 -31.37 -4.26
N ALA A 26 -11.89 -32.60 -3.73
CA ALA A 26 -10.93 -33.06 -2.72
C ALA A 26 -9.50 -33.09 -3.26
N ASN A 27 -9.29 -33.79 -4.38
CA ASN A 27 -7.98 -33.89 -5.04
C ASN A 27 -7.51 -32.57 -5.67
N THR A 28 -8.43 -31.62 -5.89
CA THR A 28 -8.05 -30.27 -6.32
C THR A 28 -7.36 -29.53 -5.20
N PHE A 29 -7.92 -29.53 -3.99
CA PHE A 29 -7.32 -28.84 -2.85
C PHE A 29 -5.90 -29.34 -2.57
N ASP A 30 -5.69 -30.66 -2.63
CA ASP A 30 -4.38 -31.28 -2.43
C ASP A 30 -3.37 -30.98 -3.54
N SER A 31 -3.83 -30.57 -4.73
CA SER A 31 -2.96 -30.31 -5.89
C SER A 31 -2.81 -28.84 -6.26
N LEU A 32 -3.46 -27.93 -5.54
CA LEU A 32 -3.29 -26.50 -5.71
C LEU A 32 -2.13 -26.00 -4.86
N ASP A 33 -1.30 -25.16 -5.46
CA ASP A 33 -0.32 -24.39 -4.71
C ASP A 33 -1.03 -23.47 -3.68
N PRO A 34 -0.54 -23.35 -2.43
CA PRO A 34 -1.15 -22.49 -1.42
C PRO A 34 -1.33 -21.03 -1.86
N GLY A 35 -0.41 -20.47 -2.65
CA GLY A 35 -0.51 -19.12 -3.20
C GLY A 35 -1.66 -18.99 -4.20
N LEU A 36 -1.90 -20.04 -5.00
CA LEU A 36 -3.04 -20.09 -5.91
C LEU A 36 -4.39 -20.19 -5.17
N ILE A 37 -4.43 -20.87 -4.02
CA ILE A 37 -5.60 -20.89 -3.12
C ILE A 37 -5.86 -19.49 -2.55
N LEU A 38 -4.82 -18.81 -2.07
CA LEU A 38 -4.95 -17.44 -1.55
C LEU A 38 -5.40 -16.46 -2.63
N ALA A 39 -4.85 -16.55 -3.84
CA ALA A 39 -5.26 -15.73 -4.98
C ALA A 39 -6.74 -15.94 -5.35
N LEU A 40 -7.23 -17.19 -5.27
CA LEU A 40 -8.64 -17.49 -5.48
C LEU A 40 -9.53 -16.85 -4.40
N ILE A 41 -9.09 -16.87 -3.13
CA ILE A 41 -9.80 -16.22 -2.02
C ILE A 41 -9.84 -14.70 -2.21
N ASP A 42 -8.72 -14.07 -2.51
CA ASP A 42 -8.62 -12.62 -2.77
C ASP A 42 -9.50 -12.17 -3.93
N TRP A 43 -9.44 -12.89 -5.05
CA TRP A 43 -10.33 -12.63 -6.18
C TRP A 43 -11.80 -12.81 -5.81
N SER A 44 -12.12 -13.79 -4.97
CA SER A 44 -13.49 -14.03 -4.50
C SER A 44 -13.99 -12.90 -3.59
N ILE A 45 -13.13 -12.37 -2.72
CA ILE A 45 -13.44 -11.19 -1.89
C ILE A 45 -13.81 -10.01 -2.80
N MET A 46 -12.98 -9.72 -3.80
CA MET A 46 -13.26 -8.66 -4.78
C MET A 46 -14.58 -8.89 -5.54
N ASP A 47 -14.85 -10.10 -6.08
CA ASP A 47 -16.07 -10.39 -6.86
C ASP A 47 -17.36 -10.43 -6.00
N ILE A 48 -17.28 -10.82 -4.72
CA ILE A 48 -18.42 -10.78 -3.78
C ILE A 48 -18.86 -9.33 -3.50
N SER A 49 -17.90 -8.40 -3.46
CA SER A 49 -18.11 -6.99 -3.15
C SER A 49 -19.00 -6.27 -4.14
N ALA A 50 -18.95 -6.67 -5.42
CA ALA A 50 -19.77 -6.10 -6.48
C ALA A 50 -21.28 -6.32 -6.27
N LYS A 51 -21.69 -7.15 -5.29
CA LYS A 51 -23.10 -7.54 -5.12
C LYS A 51 -23.71 -7.31 -3.73
N GLN A 52 -22.93 -7.12 -2.66
CA GLN A 52 -23.04 -7.78 -1.34
C GLN A 52 -21.98 -7.31 -0.31
N PRO A 53 -21.58 -6.02 -0.17
CA PRO A 53 -20.24 -5.67 0.34
C PRO A 53 -20.01 -5.99 1.82
N TYR A 54 -20.84 -5.47 2.74
CA TYR A 54 -20.42 -5.38 4.14
C TYR A 54 -20.53 -6.67 4.96
N GLU A 55 -21.66 -7.38 4.89
CA GLU A 55 -21.93 -8.51 5.80
C GLU A 55 -20.98 -9.70 5.60
N LYS A 56 -20.61 -9.98 4.35
CA LYS A 56 -19.76 -11.14 4.01
C LYS A 56 -18.29 -10.89 4.32
N HIS A 57 -17.81 -9.65 4.15
CA HIS A 57 -16.44 -9.30 4.53
C HIS A 57 -16.28 -9.30 6.04
N GLU A 58 -17.24 -8.76 6.80
CA GLU A 58 -17.20 -8.82 8.27
C GLU A 58 -17.15 -10.26 8.78
N LYS A 59 -17.98 -11.14 8.21
CA LYS A 59 -17.95 -12.56 8.56
C LYS A 59 -16.59 -13.19 8.27
N LEU A 60 -16.00 -12.92 7.10
CA LEU A 60 -14.68 -13.45 6.75
C LEU A 60 -13.58 -12.85 7.64
N SER A 61 -13.62 -11.55 7.91
CA SER A 61 -12.71 -10.84 8.81
C SER A 61 -12.73 -11.43 10.21
N ALA A 62 -13.91 -11.72 10.75
CA ALA A 62 -14.08 -12.39 12.03
C ALA A 62 -13.44 -13.78 12.02
N ILE A 63 -13.74 -14.62 11.02
CA ILE A 63 -13.15 -15.97 10.90
C ILE A 63 -11.62 -15.91 10.80
N LEU A 64 -11.07 -15.02 9.97
CA LEU A 64 -9.62 -14.87 9.81
C LEU A 64 -8.96 -14.36 11.10
N ARG A 65 -9.64 -13.47 11.84
CA ARG A 65 -9.13 -12.95 13.12
C ARG A 65 -9.17 -14.01 14.20
N ASP A 66 -10.32 -14.63 14.40
CA ASP A 66 -10.55 -15.60 15.47
C ASP A 66 -9.73 -16.89 15.24
N GLY A 67 -9.43 -17.22 13.98
CA GLY A 67 -8.52 -18.29 13.59
C GLY A 67 -7.03 -17.93 13.64
N GLY A 68 -6.65 -16.72 14.06
CA GLY A 68 -5.24 -16.29 14.17
C GLY A 68 -4.51 -16.20 12.82
N SER A 69 -5.24 -15.97 11.72
CA SER A 69 -4.66 -15.94 10.39
C SER A 69 -3.67 -14.79 10.22
N LYS A 70 -2.56 -15.06 9.52
CA LYS A 70 -1.64 -14.02 9.01
C LYS A 70 -2.34 -13.01 8.10
N TRP A 71 -3.46 -13.39 7.48
CA TRP A 71 -4.20 -12.57 6.52
C TRP A 71 -5.42 -11.89 7.17
N LYS A 72 -5.73 -10.68 6.70
CA LYS A 72 -6.98 -9.94 6.96
C LYS A 72 -7.61 -9.50 5.64
N VAL A 73 -8.89 -9.13 5.69
CA VAL A 73 -9.50 -8.33 4.62
C VAL A 73 -9.10 -6.87 4.84
N GLY A 74 -8.49 -6.26 3.82
CA GLY A 74 -8.14 -4.83 3.74
C GLY A 74 -8.85 -4.14 2.58
N ILE A 75 -8.67 -2.83 2.43
CA ILE A 75 -9.24 -2.01 1.35
C ILE A 75 -8.11 -1.38 0.52
N ARG A 76 -8.16 -1.63 -0.79
CA ARG A 76 -7.17 -1.26 -1.78
C ARG A 76 -7.81 -0.36 -2.83
N ASN A 77 -7.55 0.94 -2.81
CA ASN A 77 -8.20 1.88 -3.75
C ASN A 77 -9.74 1.67 -3.80
N GLY A 78 -10.36 1.54 -2.61
CA GLY A 78 -11.78 1.28 -2.48
C GLY A 78 -12.24 -0.16 -2.77
N MET A 79 -11.35 -1.08 -3.17
CA MET A 79 -11.66 -2.48 -3.44
C MET A 79 -11.12 -3.41 -2.34
N PRO A 80 -11.91 -4.33 -1.79
CA PRO A 80 -11.43 -5.22 -0.74
C PRO A 80 -10.58 -6.36 -1.30
N GLY A 81 -9.60 -6.79 -0.50
CA GLY A 81 -8.70 -7.90 -0.81
C GLY A 81 -8.01 -8.44 0.43
N LEU A 82 -7.21 -9.49 0.27
CA LEU A 82 -6.37 -10.03 1.34
C LEU A 82 -5.07 -9.23 1.46
N GLU A 83 -4.73 -8.92 2.70
CA GLU A 83 -3.49 -8.26 3.10
C GLU A 83 -2.89 -8.94 4.33
N VAL A 84 -1.57 -8.91 4.43
CA VAL A 84 -0.83 -9.38 5.60
C VAL A 84 -1.19 -8.48 6.79
N ARG A 85 -1.44 -9.10 7.95
CA ARG A 85 -1.66 -8.37 9.19
C ARG A 85 -0.38 -7.69 9.65
N VAL A 86 -0.52 -6.42 10.00
CA VAL A 86 0.43 -5.65 10.80
C VAL A 86 -0.16 -5.41 12.20
N PRO A 87 0.61 -4.92 13.19
CA PRO A 87 0.07 -4.56 14.49
C PRO A 87 -1.13 -3.61 14.38
N GLN A 88 -2.18 -3.83 15.18
CA GLN A 88 -3.48 -3.15 15.03
C GLN A 88 -3.36 -1.62 14.99
N GLY A 89 -2.60 -1.01 15.90
CA GLY A 89 -2.43 0.46 15.92
C GLY A 89 -1.73 1.01 14.67
N VAL A 90 -0.87 0.22 14.03
CA VAL A 90 -0.22 0.60 12.76
C VAL A 90 -1.22 0.55 11.62
N GLN A 91 -2.05 -0.49 11.59
CA GLN A 91 -3.13 -0.63 10.62
C GLN A 91 -4.15 0.49 10.74
N ASP A 92 -4.64 0.76 11.96
CA ASP A 92 -5.68 1.77 12.20
C ASP A 92 -5.21 3.17 11.78
N ALA A 93 -3.95 3.51 12.07
CA ALA A 93 -3.35 4.77 11.63
C ALA A 93 -3.30 4.85 10.10
N ALA A 94 -2.80 3.80 9.43
CA ALA A 94 -2.72 3.75 7.98
C ALA A 94 -4.10 3.85 7.31
N ASP A 95 -5.09 3.07 7.76
CA ASP A 95 -6.45 3.06 7.23
C ASP A 95 -7.13 4.43 7.39
N ALA A 96 -6.95 5.09 8.54
CA ALA A 96 -7.47 6.43 8.78
C ALA A 96 -6.88 7.46 7.80
N ILE A 97 -5.59 7.39 7.50
CA ILE A 97 -4.91 8.31 6.59
C ILE A 97 -5.33 8.04 5.14
N MET A 98 -5.31 6.77 4.71
CA MET A 98 -5.71 6.38 3.35
C MET A 98 -7.15 6.79 3.01
N SER A 99 -8.04 6.76 3.99
CA SER A 99 -9.45 7.11 3.79
C SER A 99 -9.76 8.62 3.86
N SER A 100 -8.87 9.43 4.44
CA SER A 100 -9.16 10.85 4.73
C SER A 100 -8.34 11.87 3.93
N THR A 101 -7.29 11.45 3.20
CA THR A 101 -6.37 12.37 2.50
C THR A 101 -6.50 12.36 0.97
N GLY A 102 -7.68 12.00 0.44
CA GLY A 102 -8.01 12.15 -0.98
C GLY A 102 -7.09 11.36 -1.93
N SER A 103 -6.52 12.04 -2.93
CA SER A 103 -5.60 11.44 -3.91
C SER A 103 -4.35 10.87 -3.25
N ALA A 104 -3.75 11.59 -2.29
CA ALA A 104 -2.58 11.10 -1.55
C ALA A 104 -2.91 9.82 -0.78
N GLY A 105 -4.07 9.77 -0.13
CA GLY A 105 -4.56 8.59 0.58
C GLY A 105 -4.82 7.40 -0.34
N THR A 106 -5.34 7.66 -1.55
CA THR A 106 -5.54 6.63 -2.59
C THR A 106 -4.21 6.03 -3.04
N ILE A 107 -3.21 6.88 -3.33
CA ILE A 107 -1.87 6.42 -3.73
C ILE A 107 -1.19 5.67 -2.57
N LEU A 108 -1.37 6.11 -1.32
CA LEU A 108 -0.85 5.41 -0.15
C LEU A 108 -1.49 4.03 0.04
N SER A 109 -2.79 3.90 -0.25
CA SER A 109 -3.49 2.60 -0.25
C SER A 109 -2.93 1.66 -1.32
N GLU A 110 -2.59 2.17 -2.50
CA GLU A 110 -1.91 1.39 -3.54
C GLU A 110 -0.51 0.94 -3.07
N ALA A 111 0.26 1.83 -2.44
CA ALA A 111 1.57 1.53 -1.88
C ALA A 111 1.51 0.43 -0.82
N TRP A 112 0.56 0.55 0.11
CA TRP A 112 0.32 -0.43 1.17
C TRP A 112 -0.06 -1.78 0.61
N HIS A 113 -0.96 -1.81 -0.37
CA HIS A 113 -1.31 -3.06 -1.02
C HIS A 113 -0.13 -3.71 -1.73
N ALA A 114 0.66 -2.93 -2.46
CA ALA A 114 1.84 -3.45 -3.14
C ALA A 114 2.88 -4.01 -2.15
N ALA A 115 2.94 -3.50 -0.91
CA ALA A 115 3.81 -4.07 0.13
C ALA A 115 3.19 -5.30 0.81
N TYR A 116 1.92 -5.23 1.22
CA TYR A 116 1.30 -6.20 2.14
C TYR A 116 0.30 -7.16 1.47
N GLY A 117 0.04 -7.03 0.17
CA GLY A 117 -0.86 -7.90 -0.59
C GLY A 117 -0.34 -9.34 -0.76
N ILE A 118 -1.15 -10.21 -1.36
CA ILE A 118 -0.77 -11.62 -1.61
C ILE A 118 0.46 -11.75 -2.51
N ASN A 119 0.57 -10.88 -3.51
CA ASN A 119 1.70 -10.82 -4.42
C ASN A 119 2.36 -9.45 -4.26
N PRO A 120 3.26 -9.28 -3.27
CA PRO A 120 3.93 -8.01 -3.07
C PRO A 120 4.72 -7.60 -4.32
N ASP A 121 4.58 -6.33 -4.69
CA ASP A 121 5.46 -5.67 -5.65
C ASP A 121 6.24 -4.58 -4.92
N THR A 122 7.46 -4.91 -4.52
CA THR A 122 8.32 -4.03 -3.72
C THR A 122 8.74 -2.77 -4.44
N GLU A 123 8.78 -2.78 -5.78
CA GLU A 123 9.13 -1.61 -6.58
C GLU A 123 7.94 -0.64 -6.65
N GLU A 124 6.75 -1.18 -6.97
CA GLU A 124 5.51 -0.39 -6.97
C GLU A 124 5.22 0.17 -5.57
N ALA A 125 5.37 -0.63 -4.51
CA ALA A 125 5.16 -0.20 -3.14
C ALA A 125 6.02 1.03 -2.79
N TYR A 126 7.32 0.96 -3.07
CA TYR A 126 8.25 2.05 -2.78
C TYR A 126 7.93 3.29 -3.64
N GLU A 127 7.72 3.10 -4.95
CA GLU A 127 7.42 4.21 -5.86
C GLU A 127 6.12 4.93 -5.47
N LYS A 128 5.07 4.18 -5.12
CA LYS A 128 3.79 4.73 -4.68
C LYS A 128 3.90 5.40 -3.31
N ALA A 129 4.70 4.89 -2.39
CA ALA A 129 4.96 5.54 -1.11
C ALA A 129 5.55 6.96 -1.31
N ILE A 130 6.52 7.11 -2.23
CA ILE A 130 7.06 8.42 -2.62
C ILE A 130 5.98 9.31 -3.23
N LYS A 131 5.23 8.79 -4.20
CA LYS A 131 4.17 9.55 -4.90
C LYS A 131 3.06 10.02 -3.94
N ALA A 132 2.72 9.23 -2.93
CA ALA A 132 1.75 9.62 -1.92
C ALA A 132 2.23 10.85 -1.13
N VAL A 133 3.51 10.88 -0.74
CA VAL A 133 4.11 12.04 -0.04
C VAL A 133 4.22 13.25 -0.97
N GLU A 134 4.59 13.05 -2.23
CA GLU A 134 4.60 14.10 -3.26
C GLU A 134 3.22 14.74 -3.40
N GLU A 135 2.17 13.92 -3.55
CA GLU A 135 0.79 14.37 -3.69
C GLU A 135 0.31 15.14 -2.45
N ALA A 136 0.61 14.65 -1.25
CA ALA A 136 0.23 15.31 0.00
C ALA A 136 0.92 16.67 0.18
N GLY A 137 2.17 16.80 -0.26
CA GLY A 137 3.02 17.95 0.08
C GLY A 137 3.26 18.95 -1.05
N ALA A 138 2.97 18.63 -2.31
CA ALA A 138 3.32 19.50 -3.45
C ALA A 138 2.81 20.94 -3.27
N HIS A 139 1.52 21.11 -2.93
CA HIS A 139 0.91 22.41 -2.74
C HIS A 139 1.36 23.15 -1.47
N VAL A 140 1.84 22.42 -0.46
CA VAL A 140 2.28 22.99 0.82
C VAL A 140 3.75 23.41 0.77
N VAL A 141 4.60 22.54 0.23
CA VAL A 141 6.06 22.71 0.22
C VAL A 141 6.52 23.58 -0.94
N THR A 142 5.96 23.35 -2.13
CA THR A 142 6.46 23.93 -3.39
C THR A 142 5.29 24.36 -4.30
N PRO A 143 4.41 25.28 -3.82
CA PRO A 143 3.16 25.65 -4.50
C PRO A 143 3.33 26.15 -5.95
N ASN A 144 4.51 26.67 -6.28
CA ASN A 144 4.83 27.21 -7.60
C ASN A 144 5.48 26.18 -8.55
N ASN A 145 5.77 24.97 -8.08
CA ASN A 145 6.40 23.91 -8.87
C ASN A 145 5.34 22.90 -9.35
N THR A 146 4.87 23.09 -10.59
CA THR A 146 3.89 22.19 -11.21
C THR A 146 4.42 20.80 -11.57
N ARG A 147 5.73 20.56 -11.37
CA ARG A 147 6.41 19.27 -11.55
C ARG A 147 7.13 18.87 -10.26
N ALA A 148 6.48 19.09 -9.13
CA ALA A 148 7.00 18.72 -7.83
C ALA A 148 7.34 17.22 -7.78
N THR A 149 8.54 16.95 -7.31
CA THR A 149 9.02 15.62 -6.91
C THR A 149 9.51 15.68 -5.48
N LEU A 150 9.64 14.53 -4.83
CA LEU A 150 10.08 14.46 -3.44
C LEU A 150 11.49 15.05 -3.29
N GLY A 151 12.37 14.83 -4.26
CA GLY A 151 13.70 15.44 -4.28
C GLY A 151 13.64 16.98 -4.34
N THR A 152 12.77 17.55 -5.17
CA THR A 152 12.59 19.02 -5.21
C THR A 152 11.93 19.56 -3.95
N MET A 153 11.02 18.80 -3.35
CA MET A 153 10.39 19.17 -2.08
C MET A 153 11.40 19.17 -0.93
N VAL A 154 12.23 18.12 -0.81
CA VAL A 154 13.33 18.06 0.17
C VAL A 154 14.28 19.24 0.01
N ARG A 155 14.66 19.58 -1.24
CA ARG A 155 15.47 20.78 -1.52
C ARG A 155 14.81 22.06 -1.02
N ASP A 156 13.52 22.27 -1.31
CA ASP A 156 12.79 23.47 -0.89
C ASP A 156 12.60 23.52 0.63
N MET A 157 12.27 22.41 1.28
CA MET A 157 12.14 22.34 2.74
C MET A 157 13.44 22.71 3.46
N LYS A 158 14.59 22.20 2.98
CA LYS A 158 15.92 22.54 3.51
C LYS A 158 16.25 24.03 3.34
N ALA A 159 15.77 24.67 2.27
CA ALA A 159 15.99 26.09 2.02
C ALA A 159 15.11 26.99 2.89
N GLN A 160 13.86 26.59 3.15
CA GLN A 160 12.87 27.37 3.89
C GLN A 160 13.22 27.53 5.37
N LYS A 161 13.78 26.50 6.02
CA LYS A 161 14.29 26.51 7.42
C LYS A 161 13.30 26.93 8.52
N ASP A 162 12.04 27.20 8.19
CA ASP A 162 11.00 27.71 9.08
C ASP A 162 9.84 26.73 9.27
N TRP A 163 10.05 25.46 8.96
CA TRP A 163 9.07 24.40 9.22
C TRP A 163 8.83 24.22 10.71
N LYS A 164 7.57 23.98 11.08
CA LYS A 164 7.13 23.53 12.39
C LYS A 164 6.34 22.23 12.25
N LEU A 165 6.53 21.36 13.21
CA LEU A 165 5.63 20.26 13.53
C LEU A 165 4.97 20.64 14.86
N ASP A 166 3.70 20.30 15.11
CA ASP A 166 3.01 20.60 16.39
C ASP A 166 3.55 19.74 17.56
N LEU A 167 4.84 19.86 17.79
CA LEU A 167 5.60 19.35 18.91
C LEU A 167 6.36 20.53 19.52
N PRO A 168 6.56 20.57 20.85
CA PRO A 168 7.34 21.62 21.51
C PRO A 168 8.85 21.37 21.32
N THR A 169 9.31 21.32 20.06
CA THR A 169 10.71 21.16 19.67
C THR A 169 11.18 22.41 18.91
N PRO A 170 12.45 22.80 19.08
CA PRO A 170 13.05 23.87 18.29
C PRO A 170 13.02 23.60 16.78
N ASP A 171 13.14 22.31 16.38
CA ASP A 171 13.40 21.89 15.01
C ASP A 171 12.33 20.91 14.52
N ALA A 172 11.62 21.27 13.43
CA ALA A 172 10.78 20.35 12.67
C ALA A 172 11.55 19.59 11.58
N ASP A 173 12.88 19.60 11.67
CA ASP A 173 13.80 18.97 10.73
C ASP A 173 13.60 17.44 10.62
N VAL A 174 12.88 16.83 11.56
CA VAL A 174 12.49 15.42 11.52
C VAL A 174 11.73 15.06 10.24
N ALA A 175 10.75 15.87 9.82
CA ALA A 175 9.98 15.60 8.61
C ALA A 175 10.86 15.73 7.34
N VAL A 176 11.78 16.69 7.34
CA VAL A 176 12.76 16.88 6.24
C VAL A 176 13.66 15.66 6.12
N LYS A 177 14.20 15.16 7.24
CA LYS A 177 15.04 13.96 7.28
C LYS A 177 14.30 12.70 6.87
N MET A 178 13.04 12.56 7.26
CA MET A 178 12.20 11.42 6.84
C MET A 178 11.94 11.46 5.33
N ALA A 179 11.59 12.62 4.77
CA ALA A 179 11.39 12.78 3.33
C ALA A 179 12.69 12.55 2.54
N GLU A 180 13.83 13.02 3.07
CA GLU A 180 15.15 12.76 2.49
C GLU A 180 15.51 11.27 2.51
N ALA A 181 15.28 10.57 3.63
CA ALA A 181 15.52 9.13 3.74
C ALA A 181 14.67 8.34 2.74
N LEU A 182 13.38 8.70 2.60
CA LEU A 182 12.47 8.09 1.64
C LEU A 182 12.91 8.33 0.19
N TRP A 183 13.39 9.54 -0.13
CA TRP A 183 13.86 9.86 -1.48
C TRP A 183 15.18 9.17 -1.83
N GLY A 184 16.15 9.20 -0.91
CA GLY A 184 17.50 8.68 -1.12
C GLY A 184 17.58 7.16 -1.14
N GLY A 185 16.66 6.46 -0.47
CA GLY A 185 16.66 5.00 -0.38
C GLY A 185 16.18 4.26 -1.64
N GLN A 186 15.65 4.95 -2.66
CA GLN A 186 15.19 4.31 -3.89
C GLN A 186 16.34 4.10 -4.89
N GLU A 187 17.12 3.04 -4.69
CA GLU A 187 18.25 2.66 -5.56
C GLU A 187 17.83 2.26 -6.99
N SER A 188 16.54 1.95 -7.22
CA SER A 188 16.02 1.54 -8.53
C SER A 188 15.95 2.66 -9.57
N ARG A 189 16.25 3.92 -9.20
CA ARG A 189 16.13 5.10 -10.08
C ARG A 189 17.38 5.43 -10.91
N HIS A 190 18.50 4.74 -10.71
CA HIS A 190 19.76 5.05 -11.40
C HIS A 190 20.14 3.97 -12.43
N GLY A 191 19.82 4.22 -13.70
CA GLY A 191 20.16 3.33 -14.82
C GLY A 191 21.66 3.16 -15.11
N GLY A 192 22.56 3.79 -14.35
CA GLY A 192 24.01 3.78 -14.58
C GLY A 192 24.84 2.87 -13.66
N ASN A 193 24.42 2.63 -12.41
CA ASN A 193 25.31 2.11 -11.36
C ASN A 193 24.78 0.86 -10.61
N GLY A 194 23.87 0.10 -11.22
CA GLY A 194 23.36 -1.15 -10.63
C GLY A 194 21.93 -1.04 -10.15
N TYR A 195 20.99 -1.07 -11.11
CA TYR A 195 19.57 -1.23 -10.80
C TYR A 195 19.38 -2.46 -9.90
N ARG A 196 18.72 -2.26 -8.77
CA ARG A 196 18.27 -3.33 -7.89
C ARG A 196 16.84 -3.06 -7.46
N LYS A 197 16.02 -4.10 -7.50
CA LYS A 197 14.68 -4.06 -6.93
C LYS A 197 14.76 -3.94 -5.39
N PRO A 198 13.97 -3.07 -4.75
CA PRO A 198 13.90 -3.02 -3.29
C PRO A 198 13.55 -4.39 -2.72
N SER A 199 14.12 -4.73 -1.58
CA SER A 199 13.72 -5.88 -0.77
C SER A 199 12.34 -5.61 -0.15
N GLN A 200 11.70 -6.69 0.31
CA GLN A 200 10.41 -6.57 1.01
C GLN A 200 10.51 -5.63 2.22
N ALA A 201 11.57 -5.77 3.02
CA ALA A 201 11.77 -4.92 4.20
C ALA A 201 11.96 -3.43 3.82
N GLU A 202 12.65 -3.13 2.71
CA GLU A 202 12.82 -1.75 2.23
C GLU A 202 11.48 -1.16 1.76
N ALA A 203 10.66 -1.93 1.05
CA ALA A 203 9.34 -1.50 0.60
C ALA A 203 8.38 -1.26 1.79
N GLU A 204 8.35 -2.17 2.75
CA GLU A 204 7.56 -2.03 3.98
C GLU A 204 8.00 -0.81 4.79
N ALA A 205 9.32 -0.59 4.95
CA ALA A 205 9.85 0.57 5.62
C ALA A 205 9.47 1.88 4.91
N ALA A 206 9.53 1.92 3.58
CA ALA A 206 9.13 3.08 2.79
C ALA A 206 7.65 3.42 2.96
N VAL A 207 6.77 2.42 2.88
CA VAL A 207 5.33 2.59 3.11
C VAL A 207 5.06 3.09 4.53
N MET A 208 5.68 2.47 5.54
CA MET A 208 5.51 2.87 6.95
C MET A 208 6.02 4.29 7.22
N LEU A 209 7.09 4.73 6.54
CA LEU A 209 7.61 6.08 6.64
C LEU A 209 6.71 7.11 5.95
N ALA A 210 6.05 6.72 4.85
CA ALA A 210 5.11 7.58 4.11
C ALA A 210 3.83 7.87 4.89
N VAL A 211 3.33 6.93 5.70
CA VAL A 211 2.10 7.07 6.51
C VAL A 211 2.08 8.39 7.32
N PRO A 212 3.02 8.65 8.25
CA PRO A 212 3.02 9.89 9.03
C PRO A 212 3.31 11.14 8.17
N LEU A 213 4.15 11.04 7.13
CA LEU A 213 4.44 12.18 6.24
C LEU A 213 3.18 12.66 5.51
N VAL A 214 2.40 11.74 4.93
CA VAL A 214 1.12 12.05 4.28
C VAL A 214 0.15 12.68 5.28
N GLN A 215 0.07 12.13 6.50
CA GLN A 215 -0.80 12.65 7.54
C GLN A 215 -0.42 14.08 7.95
N TRP A 216 0.84 14.35 8.22
CA TRP A 216 1.31 15.67 8.67
C TRP A 216 1.15 16.74 7.60
N LEU A 217 1.47 16.42 6.34
CA LEU A 217 1.33 17.34 5.22
C LEU A 217 -0.14 17.64 4.90
N SER A 218 -1.01 16.62 4.96
CA SER A 218 -2.43 16.78 4.63
C SER A 218 -3.23 17.47 5.73
N SER A 219 -2.85 17.30 7.01
CA SER A 219 -3.56 17.88 8.16
C SER A 219 -3.11 19.30 8.51
N GLY A 220 -1.98 19.76 7.96
CA GLY A 220 -1.37 21.04 8.32
C GLY A 220 -0.60 21.04 9.66
N VAL A 221 -0.50 19.89 10.33
CA VAL A 221 0.34 19.71 11.53
C VAL A 221 1.81 19.95 11.23
N LEU A 222 2.24 19.67 9.98
CA LEU A 222 3.51 20.15 9.43
C LEU A 222 3.25 21.34 8.51
N ALA A 223 3.72 22.51 8.89
CA ALA A 223 3.52 23.77 8.15
C ALA A 223 4.71 24.71 8.33
N ARG A 224 4.76 25.79 7.54
CA ARG A 224 5.70 26.89 7.77
C ARG A 224 5.26 27.77 8.95
N ARG A 225 6.22 28.41 9.63
CA ARG A 225 5.98 29.40 10.69
C ARG A 225 5.51 30.75 10.13
#